data_AF-A0A7C4V5L5-F1
#
_entry.id   AF-A0A7C4V5L5-F1
#
_cell.length_a   1.000
_cell.length_b   1.000
_cell.length_c   1.000
_cell.angle_alpha   90.00
_cell.angle_beta   90.00
_cell.angle_gamma   90.00
#
_symmetry.space_group_name_H-M   'P 1'
#
loop_
_entity.id
_entity.type
_entity.pdbx_description
1 polymer ?
#
loop_
_entity_poly.entity_id
_entity_poly.type
_entity_poly.pdbx_seq_one_letter_code
_entity_poly.pdbx_strand_id
1 'polypeptide(L)'
;MTLEMILAANTAYEEAIIAAFNGSYDEAASHHDQSIDLAAAAKRRLRDVDAAYAMMLEDIAIERYPGNPLAPQLEPEELLGELADAVLIDANTALFGEIAESIKAQNLVETFKQERALFAKVGRRFDPYLEALRESRAQLEANARDPRVWVQVVDEGGVPIRSTYLVLLTAYLGAFQRFVYSTAISTDLYYETEGYGRLAHERTTVRR
;
A
#
# COMPACT_ATOMS: atom_id res chain seq x y z
N MET A 1 -8.32 -1.07 4.63
CA MET A 1 -9.28 -0.87 3.52
C MET A 1 -8.67 -0.87 2.12
N THR A 2 -7.72 -0.01 1.73
CA THR A 2 -7.22 -0.02 0.32
C THR A 2 -6.50 -1.31 -0.06
N LEU A 3 -5.63 -1.86 0.79
CA LEU A 3 -5.00 -3.17 0.55
C LEU A 3 -6.02 -4.30 0.42
N GLU A 4 -6.98 -4.37 1.35
CA GLU A 4 -8.05 -5.37 1.33
C GLU A 4 -8.84 -5.32 0.02
N MET A 5 -9.13 -4.12 -0.49
CA MET A 5 -9.83 -3.95 -1.77
C MET A 5 -8.97 -4.40 -2.97
N ILE A 6 -7.64 -4.16 -2.95
CA ILE A 6 -6.73 -4.66 -3.98
C ILE A 6 -6.73 -6.19 -3.99
N LEU A 7 -6.64 -6.81 -2.81
CA LEU A 7 -6.66 -8.28 -2.68
C LEU A 7 -8.02 -8.84 -3.11
N ALA A 8 -9.12 -8.24 -2.66
CA ALA A 8 -10.48 -8.65 -3.01
C ALA A 8 -10.76 -8.50 -4.51
N ALA A 9 -10.22 -7.47 -5.17
CA ALA A 9 -10.34 -7.33 -6.62
C ALA A 9 -9.70 -8.51 -7.34
N ASN A 10 -8.51 -8.95 -6.92
CA ASN A 10 -7.86 -10.11 -7.50
C ASN A 10 -8.59 -11.41 -7.18
N THR A 11 -9.09 -11.57 -5.95
CA THR A 11 -9.91 -12.74 -5.58
C THR A 11 -11.15 -12.85 -6.47
N ALA A 12 -11.90 -11.76 -6.64
CA ALA A 12 -13.06 -11.73 -7.53
C ALA A 12 -12.67 -12.05 -8.99
N TYR A 13 -11.52 -11.58 -9.46
CA TYR A 13 -11.04 -11.93 -10.80
C TYR A 13 -10.75 -13.43 -10.96
N GLU A 14 -10.10 -14.07 -9.98
CA GLU A 14 -9.83 -15.51 -10.02
C GLU A 14 -11.13 -16.33 -9.86
N GLU A 15 -12.09 -15.86 -9.06
CA GLU A 15 -13.45 -16.45 -8.99
C GLU A 15 -14.16 -16.40 -10.35
N ALA A 16 -14.00 -15.31 -11.11
CA ALA A 16 -14.54 -15.21 -12.46
C ALA A 16 -13.95 -16.29 -13.39
N ILE A 17 -12.65 -16.54 -13.31
CA ILE A 17 -11.97 -17.59 -14.08
C ILE A 17 -12.54 -18.97 -13.73
N ILE A 18 -12.72 -19.26 -12.45
CA ILE A 18 -13.28 -20.54 -11.98
C ILE A 18 -14.71 -20.74 -12.51
N ALA A 19 -15.55 -19.71 -12.41
CA ALA A 19 -16.92 -19.75 -12.93
C ALA A 19 -16.95 -20.00 -14.46
N ALA A 20 -16.12 -19.30 -15.21
CA ALA A 20 -16.01 -19.47 -16.65
C ALA A 20 -15.50 -20.86 -17.05
N PHE A 21 -14.52 -21.40 -16.32
CA PHE A 21 -14.01 -22.76 -16.52
C PHE A 21 -15.12 -23.81 -16.34
N ASN A 22 -15.99 -23.59 -15.35
CA ASN A 22 -17.18 -24.41 -15.13
C ASN A 22 -18.28 -24.20 -16.19
N GLY A 23 -18.12 -23.23 -17.08
CA GLY A 23 -19.05 -22.91 -18.18
C GLY A 23 -20.13 -21.89 -17.81
N SER A 24 -20.00 -21.23 -16.66
CA SER A 24 -20.96 -20.26 -16.15
C SER A 24 -20.56 -18.84 -16.57
N TYR A 25 -21.17 -18.32 -17.64
CA TYR A 25 -20.89 -16.96 -18.12
C TYR A 25 -21.40 -15.89 -17.16
N ASP A 26 -22.63 -16.02 -16.67
CA ASP A 26 -23.26 -14.97 -15.85
C ASP A 26 -22.52 -14.76 -14.51
N GLU A 27 -22.12 -15.86 -13.85
CA GLU A 27 -21.31 -15.79 -12.64
C GLU A 27 -19.91 -15.22 -12.92
N ALA A 28 -19.26 -15.65 -14.02
CA ALA A 28 -17.97 -15.12 -14.42
C ALA A 28 -18.03 -13.61 -14.67
N ALA A 29 -19.05 -13.16 -15.41
CA ALA A 29 -19.27 -11.74 -15.68
C ALA A 29 -19.49 -10.95 -14.39
N SER A 30 -20.32 -11.46 -13.47
CA SER A 30 -20.58 -10.81 -12.18
C SER A 30 -19.32 -10.66 -11.33
N HIS A 31 -18.52 -11.72 -11.18
CA HIS A 31 -17.26 -11.66 -10.42
C HIS A 31 -16.23 -10.74 -11.08
N HIS A 32 -16.18 -10.71 -12.42
CA HIS A 32 -15.28 -9.82 -13.16
C HIS A 32 -15.66 -8.34 -12.99
N ASP A 33 -16.95 -8.02 -13.09
CA ASP A 33 -17.48 -6.67 -12.83
C ASP A 33 -17.18 -6.23 -11.39
N GLN A 34 -17.34 -7.14 -10.42
CA GLN A 34 -16.95 -6.90 -9.02
C GLN A 34 -15.44 -6.61 -8.88
N SER A 35 -14.58 -7.32 -9.61
CA SER A 35 -13.14 -7.07 -9.63
C SER A 35 -12.83 -5.65 -10.09
N ILE A 36 -13.44 -5.21 -11.19
CA ILE A 36 -13.28 -3.86 -11.75
C ILE A 36 -13.73 -2.80 -10.74
N ASP A 37 -14.90 -2.99 -10.11
CA ASP A 37 -15.45 -2.04 -9.15
C ASP A 37 -14.58 -1.91 -7.90
N LEU A 38 -14.08 -3.03 -7.37
CA LEU A 38 -13.16 -3.06 -6.23
C LEU A 38 -11.84 -2.36 -6.55
N ALA A 39 -11.25 -2.64 -7.72
CA ALA A 39 -10.02 -1.98 -8.16
C ALA A 39 -10.23 -0.47 -8.35
N ALA A 40 -11.35 -0.05 -8.94
CA ALA A 40 -11.69 1.35 -9.12
C ALA A 40 -11.95 2.06 -7.77
N ALA A 41 -12.60 1.39 -6.82
CA ALA A 41 -12.79 1.89 -5.47
C ALA A 41 -11.46 2.06 -4.74
N ALA A 42 -10.57 1.06 -4.79
CA ALA A 42 -9.23 1.14 -4.21
C ALA A 42 -8.43 2.33 -4.78
N LYS A 43 -8.50 2.55 -6.11
CA LYS A 43 -7.88 3.73 -6.74
C LYS A 43 -8.44 5.04 -6.19
N ARG A 44 -9.77 5.15 -6.03
CA ARG A 44 -10.40 6.36 -5.47
C ARG A 44 -9.89 6.63 -4.06
N ARG A 45 -9.76 5.60 -3.22
CA ARG A 45 -9.27 5.75 -1.84
C ARG A 45 -7.82 6.20 -1.72
N LEU A 46 -6.98 5.96 -2.74
CA LEU A 46 -5.65 6.56 -2.76
C LEU A 46 -5.68 8.08 -2.86
N ARG A 47 -6.75 8.68 -3.39
CA ARG A 47 -6.92 10.14 -3.37
C ARG A 47 -7.11 10.66 -1.94
N ASP A 48 -7.77 9.89 -1.08
CA ASP A 48 -7.93 10.25 0.33
C ASP A 48 -6.57 10.26 1.04
N VAL A 49 -5.68 9.33 0.70
CA VAL A 49 -4.29 9.31 1.21
C VAL A 49 -3.53 10.55 0.74
N ASP A 50 -3.62 10.91 -0.55
CA ASP A 50 -2.97 12.13 -1.05
C ASP A 50 -3.49 13.40 -0.37
N ALA A 51 -4.82 13.49 -0.18
CA ALA A 51 -5.45 14.61 0.51
C ALA A 51 -4.99 14.72 1.97
N ALA A 52 -4.90 13.59 2.68
CA ALA A 52 -4.40 13.56 4.06
C ALA A 52 -2.95 14.07 4.16
N TYR A 53 -2.05 13.60 3.28
CA TYR A 53 -0.68 14.14 3.23
C TYR A 53 -0.65 15.62 2.84
N ALA A 54 -1.52 16.05 1.92
CA ALA A 54 -1.59 17.45 1.51
C ALA A 54 -1.95 18.36 2.69
N MET A 55 -2.99 18.00 3.45
CA MET A 55 -3.41 18.73 4.65
C MET A 55 -2.30 18.74 5.70
N MET A 56 -1.72 17.58 6.02
CA MET A 56 -0.63 17.49 6.99
C MET A 56 0.58 18.36 6.61
N LEU A 57 0.98 18.36 5.33
CA LEU A 57 2.11 19.17 4.85
C LEU A 57 1.80 20.66 4.81
N GLU A 58 0.53 21.03 4.58
CA GLU A 58 0.07 22.42 4.67
C GLU A 58 0.12 22.92 6.11
N ASP A 59 -0.37 22.13 7.07
CA ASP A 59 -0.31 22.45 8.49
C ASP A 59 1.14 22.61 8.98
N ILE A 60 2.04 21.70 8.59
CA ILE A 60 3.49 21.81 8.87
C ILE A 60 4.06 23.14 8.36
N ALA A 61 3.66 23.58 7.18
CA ALA A 61 4.14 24.82 6.58
C ALA A 61 3.57 26.06 7.29
N ILE A 62 2.29 26.05 7.65
CA ILE A 62 1.61 27.13 8.38
C ILE A 62 2.24 27.31 9.76
N GLU A 63 2.43 26.21 10.50
CA GLU A 63 3.00 26.21 11.85
C GLU A 63 4.52 26.39 11.86
N ARG A 64 5.17 26.40 10.67
CA ARG A 64 6.63 26.47 10.50
C ARG A 64 7.35 25.40 11.32
N TYR A 65 6.78 24.19 11.37
CA TYR A 65 7.32 23.10 12.16
C TYR A 65 8.76 22.77 11.70
N PRO A 66 9.77 22.91 12.57
CA PRO A 66 11.17 22.74 12.18
C PRO A 66 11.58 21.27 12.02
N GLY A 67 10.67 20.33 12.26
CA GLY A 67 10.98 18.91 12.39
C GLY A 67 11.24 18.52 13.85
N ASN A 68 11.58 17.25 14.05
CA ASN A 68 11.91 16.72 15.38
C ASN A 68 13.39 17.02 15.71
N PRO A 69 13.72 17.60 16.88
CA PRO A 69 15.10 17.97 17.23
C PRO A 69 16.01 16.77 17.49
N LEU A 70 15.45 15.59 17.75
CA LEU A 70 16.18 14.34 18.00
C LEU A 70 16.40 13.52 16.72
N ALA A 71 15.72 13.85 15.61
CA ALA A 71 15.91 13.12 14.35
C ALA A 71 17.39 13.02 13.90
N PRO A 72 18.24 14.08 13.97
CA PRO A 72 19.66 13.97 13.60
C PRO A 72 20.49 13.06 14.51
N GLN A 73 19.99 12.76 15.72
CA GLN A 73 20.63 11.92 16.73
C GLN A 73 20.10 10.48 16.69
N LEU A 74 19.23 10.17 15.73
CA LEU A 74 18.68 8.84 15.56
C LEU A 74 19.81 7.82 15.31
N GLU A 75 19.83 6.73 16.06
CA GLU A 75 20.71 5.58 15.81
C GLU A 75 19.86 4.42 15.25
N PRO A 76 19.84 4.21 13.92
CA PRO A 76 18.88 3.31 13.28
C PRO A 76 18.98 1.86 13.72
N GLU A 77 20.19 1.36 13.98
CA GLU A 77 20.41 -0.03 14.40
C GLU A 77 19.86 -0.27 15.81
N GLU A 78 20.09 0.67 16.72
CA GLU A 78 19.58 0.60 18.10
C GLU A 78 18.04 0.67 18.11
N LEU A 79 17.46 1.65 17.41
CA LEU A 79 16.01 1.79 17.33
C LEU A 79 15.34 0.57 16.68
N LEU A 80 15.95 0.01 15.63
CA LEU A 80 15.43 -1.21 15.00
C LEU A 80 15.41 -2.37 15.99
N GLY A 81 16.49 -2.56 16.77
CA GLY A 81 16.56 -3.57 17.82
C GLY A 81 15.44 -3.40 18.85
N GLU A 82 15.27 -2.18 19.37
CA GLU A 82 14.24 -1.87 20.37
C GLU A 82 12.81 -2.11 19.84
N LEU A 83 12.50 -1.66 18.62
CA LEU A 83 11.17 -1.81 18.03
C LEU A 83 10.86 -3.25 17.62
N ALA A 84 11.88 -4.00 17.16
CA ALA A 84 11.73 -5.41 16.82
C ALA A 84 11.52 -6.27 18.08
N ASP A 85 12.30 -6.04 19.14
CA ASP A 85 12.18 -6.75 20.42
C ASP A 85 10.81 -6.48 21.09
N ALA A 86 10.25 -5.29 20.89
CA ALA A 86 8.90 -4.94 21.35
C ALA A 86 7.77 -5.56 20.49
N VAL A 87 8.11 -6.28 19.41
CA VAL A 87 7.20 -6.86 18.40
C VAL A 87 6.29 -5.79 17.79
N LEU A 88 6.83 -4.59 17.56
CA LEU A 88 6.09 -3.47 16.97
C LEU A 88 6.20 -3.47 15.44
N ILE A 89 7.31 -4.00 14.90
CA ILE A 89 7.56 -4.09 13.46
C ILE A 89 8.18 -5.45 13.12
N ASP A 90 7.74 -6.07 12.02
CA ASP A 90 8.38 -7.25 11.42
C ASP A 90 9.35 -6.77 10.33
N ALA A 91 10.61 -7.18 10.41
CA ALA A 91 11.70 -6.37 9.86
C ALA A 91 12.10 -6.75 8.42
N ASN A 92 11.75 -5.89 7.47
CA ASN A 92 12.62 -5.65 6.31
C ASN A 92 13.70 -4.64 6.74
N THR A 93 14.80 -5.16 7.28
CA THR A 93 15.88 -4.37 7.91
C THR A 93 16.47 -3.33 6.95
N ALA A 94 16.64 -3.68 5.67
CA ALA A 94 17.18 -2.78 4.67
C ALA A 94 16.27 -1.57 4.42
N LEU A 95 14.96 -1.80 4.29
CA LEU A 95 14.00 -0.73 4.08
C LEU A 95 13.85 0.16 5.32
N PHE A 96 13.88 -0.44 6.52
CA PHE A 96 13.85 0.33 7.76
C PHE A 96 15.07 1.26 7.85
N GLY A 97 16.27 0.73 7.62
CA GLY A 97 17.51 1.51 7.62
C GLY A 97 17.48 2.67 6.62
N GLU A 98 16.98 2.43 5.40
CA GLU A 98 16.84 3.50 4.40
C GLU A 98 15.93 4.64 4.89
N ILE A 99 14.80 4.32 5.52
CA ILE A 99 13.86 5.33 6.04
C ILE A 99 14.44 6.06 7.23
N ALA A 100 15.06 5.34 8.17
CA ALA A 100 15.69 5.93 9.34
C ALA A 100 16.84 6.88 8.96
N GLU A 101 17.70 6.49 8.02
CA GLU A 101 18.76 7.36 7.49
C GLU A 101 18.21 8.58 6.77
N SER A 102 17.13 8.43 6.00
CA SER A 102 16.46 9.58 5.39
C SER A 102 15.92 10.56 6.43
N ILE A 103 15.30 10.06 7.50
CA ILE A 103 14.79 10.89 8.61
C ILE A 103 15.95 11.55 9.36
N LYS A 104 17.05 10.83 9.62
CA LYS A 104 18.25 11.38 10.26
C LYS A 104 18.83 12.56 9.46
N ALA A 105 18.93 12.40 8.14
CA ALA A 105 19.53 13.38 7.26
C ALA A 105 18.63 14.58 6.93
N GLN A 106 17.33 14.36 6.75
CA GLN A 106 16.41 15.36 6.18
C GLN A 106 15.29 15.76 7.14
N ASN A 107 15.26 15.18 8.34
CA ASN A 107 14.14 15.25 9.27
C ASN A 107 12.84 14.70 8.66
N LEU A 108 11.73 14.80 9.38
CA LEU A 108 10.47 14.13 9.06
C LEU A 108 9.74 14.71 7.83
N VAL A 109 9.86 16.01 7.58
CA VAL A 109 9.05 16.70 6.57
C VAL A 109 9.34 16.20 5.15
N GLU A 110 10.61 16.00 4.80
CA GLU A 110 10.96 15.47 3.47
C GLU A 110 10.54 14.02 3.30
N THR A 111 10.60 13.20 4.36
CA THR A 111 10.08 11.83 4.35
C THR A 111 8.59 11.82 3.99
N PHE A 112 7.77 12.67 4.63
CA PHE A 112 6.33 12.75 4.32
C PHE A 112 6.05 13.18 2.87
N LYS A 113 6.85 14.11 2.31
CA LYS A 113 6.74 14.49 0.89
C LYS A 113 7.06 13.33 -0.04
N GLN A 114 8.10 12.56 0.27
CA GLN A 114 8.50 11.39 -0.51
C GLN A 114 7.43 10.30 -0.45
N GLU A 115 6.86 10.04 0.72
CA GLU A 115 5.77 9.07 0.91
C GLU A 115 4.53 9.46 0.11
N ARG A 116 4.10 10.72 0.18
CA ARG A 116 3.02 11.23 -0.66
C ARG A 116 3.30 10.99 -2.15
N ALA A 117 4.52 11.29 -2.61
CA ALA A 117 4.92 11.07 -3.99
C ALA A 117 4.93 9.57 -4.38
N LEU A 118 5.25 8.68 -3.45
CA LEU A 118 5.16 7.22 -3.66
C LEU A 118 3.71 6.77 -3.80
N PHE A 119 2.80 7.19 -2.92
CA PHE A 119 1.37 6.87 -3.07
C PHE A 119 0.79 7.44 -4.37
N ALA A 120 1.21 8.62 -4.81
CA ALA A 120 0.85 9.16 -6.12
C ALA A 120 1.36 8.28 -7.28
N LYS A 121 2.56 7.70 -7.17
CA LYS A 121 3.07 6.70 -8.13
C LYS A 121 2.22 5.43 -8.12
N VAL A 122 1.80 4.93 -6.95
CA VAL A 122 0.89 3.77 -6.84
C VAL A 122 -0.43 4.07 -7.54
N GLY A 123 -0.99 5.27 -7.37
CA GLY A 123 -2.21 5.70 -8.05
C GLY A 123 -2.14 5.58 -9.58
N ARG A 124 -0.97 5.83 -10.18
CA ARG A 124 -0.74 5.65 -11.63
C ARG A 124 -0.63 4.19 -12.05
N ARG A 125 -0.30 3.27 -11.13
CA ARG A 125 -0.21 1.82 -11.41
C ARG A 125 -1.58 1.14 -11.46
N PHE A 126 -2.63 1.80 -10.97
CA PHE A 126 -4.00 1.31 -11.16
C PHE A 126 -4.46 1.39 -12.61
N ASP A 127 -3.97 2.35 -13.40
CA ASP A 127 -4.46 2.56 -14.77
C ASP A 127 -4.22 1.35 -15.67
N PRO A 128 -2.99 0.82 -15.80
CA PRO A 128 -2.75 -0.39 -16.57
C PRO A 128 -3.52 -1.62 -16.07
N TYR A 129 -3.70 -1.74 -14.75
CA TYR A 129 -4.45 -2.86 -14.17
C TYR A 129 -5.95 -2.78 -14.50
N LEU A 130 -6.56 -1.58 -14.38
CA LEU A 130 -7.95 -1.36 -14.74
C LEU A 130 -8.20 -1.49 -16.24
N GLU A 131 -7.26 -1.04 -17.07
CA GLU A 131 -7.31 -1.24 -18.52
C GLU A 131 -7.28 -2.74 -18.86
N ALA A 132 -6.35 -3.49 -18.28
CA ALA A 132 -6.26 -4.94 -18.47
C ALA A 132 -7.54 -5.65 -18.01
N LEU A 133 -8.11 -5.28 -16.85
CA LEU A 133 -9.39 -5.84 -16.39
C LEU A 133 -10.52 -5.57 -17.40
N ARG A 134 -10.66 -4.33 -17.89
CA ARG A 134 -11.70 -4.00 -18.88
C ARG A 134 -11.52 -4.73 -20.20
N GLU A 135 -10.28 -4.88 -20.68
CA GLU A 135 -9.98 -5.64 -21.88
C GLU A 135 -10.35 -7.11 -21.73
N SER A 136 -9.95 -7.74 -20.62
CA SER A 136 -10.33 -9.12 -20.31
C SER A 136 -11.85 -9.28 -20.19
N ARG A 137 -12.55 -8.31 -19.61
CA ARG A 137 -14.01 -8.32 -19.52
C ARG A 137 -14.66 -8.31 -20.89
N ALA A 138 -14.16 -7.48 -21.82
CA ALA A 138 -14.65 -7.45 -23.20
C ALA A 138 -14.38 -8.78 -23.94
N GLN A 139 -13.25 -9.44 -23.66
CA GLN A 139 -12.98 -10.78 -24.20
C GLN A 139 -13.92 -11.84 -23.64
N LEU A 140 -14.27 -11.78 -22.35
CA LEU A 140 -15.28 -12.66 -21.76
C LEU A 140 -16.65 -12.48 -22.46
N GLU A 141 -17.06 -11.24 -22.76
CA GLU A 141 -18.31 -10.95 -23.50
C GLU A 141 -18.30 -11.53 -24.91
N ALA A 142 -17.18 -11.37 -25.62
CA ALA A 142 -17.01 -11.92 -26.97
C ALA A 142 -17.14 -13.46 -26.97
N ASN A 143 -16.83 -14.11 -25.85
CA ASN A 143 -16.89 -15.55 -25.65
C ASN A 143 -18.09 -16.00 -24.80
N ALA A 144 -19.16 -15.20 -24.69
CA ALA A 144 -20.31 -15.52 -23.82
C ALA A 144 -20.97 -16.88 -24.10
N ARG A 145 -20.88 -17.39 -25.34
CA ARG A 145 -21.42 -18.70 -25.73
C ARG A 145 -20.60 -19.88 -25.18
N ASP A 146 -19.30 -19.68 -24.97
CA ASP A 146 -18.41 -20.66 -24.34
C ASP A 146 -17.31 -19.92 -23.57
N PRO A 147 -17.56 -19.55 -22.31
CA PRO A 147 -16.63 -18.74 -21.52
C PRO A 147 -15.31 -19.48 -21.21
N ARG A 148 -15.21 -20.79 -21.47
CA ARG A 148 -13.95 -21.54 -21.36
C ARG A 148 -12.91 -21.08 -22.37
N VAL A 149 -13.33 -20.53 -23.51
CA VAL A 149 -12.42 -19.94 -24.49
C VAL A 149 -11.73 -18.71 -23.89
N TRP A 150 -12.44 -17.89 -23.11
CA TRP A 150 -11.82 -16.77 -22.40
C TRP A 150 -10.77 -17.25 -21.38
N VAL A 151 -11.02 -18.35 -20.66
CA VAL A 151 -10.03 -18.93 -19.73
C VAL A 151 -8.72 -19.29 -20.45
N GLN A 152 -8.80 -19.89 -21.65
CA GLN A 152 -7.61 -20.18 -22.45
C GLN A 152 -6.83 -18.90 -22.79
N VAL A 153 -7.52 -17.83 -23.20
CA VAL A 153 -6.87 -16.55 -23.49
C VAL A 153 -6.19 -15.96 -22.24
N VAL A 154 -6.81 -16.10 -21.07
CA VAL A 154 -6.22 -15.67 -19.80
C VAL A 154 -4.97 -16.48 -19.45
N ASP A 155 -5.01 -17.80 -19.62
CA ASP A 155 -3.90 -18.71 -19.30
C ASP A 155 -2.71 -18.54 -20.26
N GLU A 156 -2.99 -18.25 -21.53
CA GLU A 156 -1.97 -17.91 -22.54
C GLU A 156 -1.40 -16.50 -22.39
N GLY A 157 -1.92 -15.71 -21.43
CA GLY A 157 -1.46 -14.35 -21.18
C GLY A 157 -1.90 -13.33 -22.23
N GLY A 158 -3.01 -13.59 -22.91
CA GLY A 158 -3.58 -12.68 -23.91
C GLY A 158 -3.96 -11.31 -23.37
N VAL A 159 -4.11 -11.16 -22.04
CA VAL A 159 -4.27 -9.88 -21.35
C VAL A 159 -3.36 -9.85 -20.11
N PRO A 160 -2.58 -8.78 -19.86
CA PRO A 160 -1.54 -8.75 -18.82
C PRO A 160 -2.09 -8.46 -17.41
N ILE A 161 -3.16 -9.14 -16.97
CA ILE A 161 -3.81 -8.85 -15.67
C ILE A 161 -2.91 -9.21 -14.49
N ARG A 162 -2.36 -10.43 -14.46
CA ARG A 162 -1.53 -10.90 -13.33
C ARG A 162 -0.25 -10.08 -13.16
N SER A 163 0.37 -9.67 -14.26
CA SER A 163 1.59 -8.83 -14.23
C SER A 163 1.28 -7.39 -13.79
N THR A 164 0.23 -6.77 -14.32
CA THR A 164 -0.18 -5.42 -13.89
C THR A 164 -0.66 -5.40 -12.44
N TYR A 165 -1.38 -6.43 -12.00
CA TYR A 165 -1.75 -6.63 -10.59
C TYR A 165 -0.53 -6.73 -9.69
N LEU A 166 0.44 -7.60 -10.02
CA LEU A 166 1.63 -7.81 -9.19
C LEU A 166 2.46 -6.53 -9.05
N VAL A 167 2.59 -5.78 -10.15
CA VAL A 167 3.26 -4.46 -10.16
C VAL A 167 2.52 -3.46 -9.25
N LEU A 168 1.19 -3.44 -9.29
CA LEU A 168 0.37 -2.59 -8.42
C LEU A 168 0.51 -2.99 -6.95
N LEU A 169 0.31 -4.27 -6.63
CA LEU A 169 0.37 -4.81 -5.27
C LEU A 169 1.74 -4.55 -4.64
N THR A 170 2.82 -4.85 -5.36
CA THR A 170 4.18 -4.63 -4.86
C THR A 170 4.47 -3.16 -4.60
N ALA A 171 4.03 -2.27 -5.50
CA ALA A 171 4.19 -0.83 -5.30
C ALA A 171 3.40 -0.33 -4.09
N TYR A 172 2.17 -0.82 -3.89
CA TYR A 172 1.35 -0.47 -2.74
C TYR A 172 1.99 -0.97 -1.43
N LEU A 173 2.41 -2.24 -1.37
CA LEU A 173 3.04 -2.83 -0.19
C LEU A 173 4.33 -2.09 0.19
N GLY A 174 5.17 -1.75 -0.79
CA GLY A 174 6.37 -0.96 -0.55
C GLY A 174 6.07 0.45 0.00
N ALA A 175 5.05 1.14 -0.53
CA ALA A 175 4.62 2.43 0.00
C ALA A 175 4.04 2.31 1.42
N PHE A 176 3.24 1.27 1.67
CA PHE A 176 2.65 1.02 2.98
C PHE A 176 3.70 0.68 4.05
N GLN A 177 4.70 -0.14 3.71
CA GLN A 177 5.79 -0.46 4.64
C GLN A 177 6.60 0.77 5.02
N ARG A 178 6.91 1.66 4.06
CA ARG A 178 7.60 2.92 4.35
C ARG A 178 6.81 3.80 5.31
N PHE A 179 5.50 3.94 5.07
CA PHE A 179 4.59 4.65 5.98
C PHE A 179 4.59 4.04 7.39
N VAL A 180 4.57 2.71 7.52
CA VAL A 180 4.62 2.07 8.84
C VAL A 180 5.93 2.38 9.56
N TYR A 181 7.08 2.29 8.88
CA TYR A 181 8.38 2.56 9.48
C TYR A 181 8.56 4.03 9.85
N SER A 182 8.20 4.96 8.96
CA SER A 182 8.27 6.39 9.26
C SER A 182 7.35 6.77 10.40
N THR A 183 6.14 6.20 10.48
CA THR A 183 5.21 6.42 11.60
C THR A 183 5.80 5.92 12.91
N ALA A 184 6.39 4.72 12.93
CA ALA A 184 7.03 4.17 14.12
C ALA A 184 8.19 5.05 14.61
N ILE A 185 9.09 5.44 13.70
CA ILE A 185 10.23 6.32 14.02
C ILE A 185 9.75 7.69 14.48
N SER A 186 8.79 8.30 13.78
CA SER A 186 8.24 9.61 14.14
C SER A 186 7.57 9.59 15.51
N THR A 187 6.86 8.51 15.83
CA THR A 187 6.17 8.35 17.12
C THR A 187 7.17 8.17 18.25
N ASP A 188 8.21 7.35 18.06
CA ASP A 188 9.27 7.16 19.05
C ASP A 188 10.01 8.48 19.34
N LEU A 189 10.40 9.20 18.28
CA LEU A 189 11.02 10.52 18.40
C LEU A 189 10.12 11.53 19.11
N TYR A 190 8.82 11.51 18.86
CA TYR A 190 7.84 12.36 19.54
C TYR A 190 7.79 12.05 21.05
N TYR A 191 7.66 10.77 21.43
CA TYR A 191 7.61 10.38 22.84
C TYR A 191 8.86 10.78 23.60
N GLU A 192 10.02 10.61 22.98
CA GLU A 192 11.27 10.98 23.62
C GLU A 192 11.38 12.49 23.78
N THR A 193 10.96 13.26 22.77
CA THR A 193 11.01 14.73 22.79
C THR A 193 10.11 15.30 23.89
N GLU A 194 8.95 14.70 24.10
CA GLU A 194 7.98 15.12 25.12
C GLU A 194 8.29 14.56 26.52
N GLY A 195 9.32 13.73 26.67
CA GLY A 195 9.72 13.14 27.94
C GLY A 195 8.84 11.96 28.40
N TYR A 196 8.05 11.36 27.48
CA TYR A 196 7.29 10.13 27.75
C TYR A 196 8.17 8.87 27.70
N GLY A 197 9.42 9.00 27.24
CA GLY A 197 10.34 7.89 27.03
C GLY A 197 10.29 7.42 25.58
N ARG A 198 10.62 6.14 25.35
CA ARG A 198 10.64 5.54 24.01
C ARG A 198 9.39 4.68 23.80
N LEU A 199 8.93 4.61 22.55
CA LEU A 199 7.76 3.82 22.15
C LEU A 199 7.90 2.34 22.55
N ALA A 200 9.11 1.78 22.41
CA ALA A 200 9.39 0.40 22.82
C ALA A 200 9.23 0.16 24.35
N HIS A 201 9.38 1.20 25.16
CA HIS A 201 9.42 1.12 26.62
C HIS A 201 8.05 1.30 27.30
N GLU A 202 7.04 1.88 26.61
CA GLU A 202 5.70 2.11 27.20
C GLU A 202 4.93 0.82 27.56
N ARG A 203 5.26 -0.34 26.96
CA ARG A 203 4.65 -1.63 27.33
C ARG A 203 5.12 -2.16 28.68
N THR A 204 6.27 -1.73 29.18
CA THR A 204 6.78 -2.15 30.50
C THR A 204 6.00 -1.50 31.64
N THR A 205 5.35 -0.36 31.40
CA THR A 205 4.66 0.45 32.43
C THR A 205 3.17 0.13 32.57
N VAL A 206 2.52 -0.45 31.55
CA VAL A 206 1.08 -0.79 31.57
C VAL A 206 0.78 -2.12 32.28
N ARG A 207 1.80 -2.83 32.77
CA ARG A 207 1.63 -3.93 33.75
C ARG A 207 1.95 -3.45 35.17
N ARG A 208 1.02 -2.75 35.79
CA ARG A 208 0.92 -2.67 37.27
C ARG A 208 -0.53 -2.76 37.71
#